data_AF-A0A560JEM5-F1
#
_entry.id   AF-A0A560JEM5-F1
#
_cell.length_a   1.000
_cell.length_b   1.000
_cell.length_c   1.000
_cell.angle_alpha   90.00
_cell.angle_beta   90.00
_cell.angle_gamma   90.00
#
_symmetry.space_group_name_H-M   'P 1'
#
loop_
_entity.id
_entity.type
_entity.pdbx_description
1 polymer ?
#
loop_
_entity_poly.entity_id
_entity_poly.type
_entity_poly.pdbx_seq_one_letter_code
_entity_poly.pdbx_strand_id
1 'polypeptide(L)'
;MQTARLNADIEDGLYDDRLAELVQHARVMFRLEALDGIARQTVNVLRHSRPVDETEAYLAYQTQLRDPLELRHVAPDMRFLTVSGVTSGDVERAIATVRQQETTGFADYLATRWQPWEAVLRRIAPEEHAAMDDRLIDAMGDEFQIRLNQRLAEASLAGDADAERTLGPQIVNEIAREIKSEVMHRVLRAHGIELQTIGQTHHTDLLS
;
A
#
# COMPACT_ATOMS: atom_id res chain seq x y z
N MET A 1 17.90 -8.15 3.81
CA MET A 1 18.93 -7.38 3.07
C MET A 1 18.56 -7.13 1.60
N GLN A 2 17.93 -8.06 0.90
CA GLN A 2 17.63 -7.90 -0.54
C GLN A 2 16.67 -6.73 -0.85
N THR A 3 15.64 -6.51 -0.02
CA THR A 3 14.75 -5.33 -0.12
C THR A 3 15.48 -4.00 -0.01
N ALA A 4 16.40 -3.86 0.94
CA ALA A 4 17.14 -2.61 1.15
C ALA A 4 18.05 -2.29 -0.04
N ARG A 5 18.69 -3.32 -0.61
CA ARG A 5 19.48 -3.19 -1.84
C ARG A 5 18.62 -2.76 -3.03
N LEU A 6 17.44 -3.37 -3.19
CA LEU A 6 16.51 -3.01 -4.25
C LEU A 6 16.06 -1.54 -4.13
N ASN A 7 15.73 -1.09 -2.91
CA ASN A 7 15.38 0.31 -2.69
C ASN A 7 16.54 1.26 -3.03
N ALA A 8 17.77 0.90 -2.65
CA ALA A 8 18.96 1.67 -3.02
C ALA A 8 19.15 1.72 -4.54
N ASP A 9 19.03 0.59 -5.24
CA ASP A 9 19.12 0.52 -6.70
C ASP A 9 18.05 1.41 -7.39
N ILE A 10 16.83 1.47 -6.82
CA ILE A 10 15.76 2.36 -7.27
C ILE A 10 16.10 3.83 -6.99
N GLU A 11 16.60 4.14 -5.80
CA GLU A 11 16.99 5.50 -5.42
C GLU A 11 18.17 6.02 -6.25
N ASP A 12 19.06 5.13 -6.70
CA ASP A 12 20.18 5.44 -7.60
C ASP A 12 19.77 5.63 -9.07
N GLY A 13 18.48 5.45 -9.40
CA GLY A 13 17.94 5.71 -10.74
C GLY A 13 18.00 4.54 -11.71
N LEU A 14 18.37 3.33 -11.26
CA LEU A 14 18.50 2.16 -12.14
C LEU A 14 17.17 1.70 -12.76
N TYR A 15 16.04 2.23 -12.28
CA TYR A 15 14.69 1.87 -12.70
C TYR A 15 13.93 3.00 -13.40
N ASP A 16 14.57 4.14 -13.64
CA ASP A 16 13.90 5.33 -14.22
C ASP A 16 13.34 5.02 -15.63
N ASP A 17 14.06 4.24 -16.45
CA ASP A 17 13.60 3.78 -17.77
C ASP A 17 12.84 2.45 -17.74
N ARG A 18 12.65 1.85 -16.56
CA ARG A 18 12.08 0.51 -16.37
C ARG A 18 10.93 0.51 -15.37
N LEU A 19 10.04 1.49 -15.51
CA LEU A 19 8.92 1.69 -14.59
C LEU A 19 7.98 0.47 -14.48
N ALA A 20 7.86 -0.33 -15.54
CA ALA A 20 7.09 -1.57 -15.47
C ALA A 20 7.72 -2.58 -14.49
N GLU A 21 9.05 -2.71 -14.48
CA GLU A 21 9.78 -3.54 -13.51
C GLU A 21 9.68 -2.95 -12.10
N LEU A 22 9.79 -1.62 -11.96
CA LEU A 22 9.61 -0.91 -10.69
C LEU A 22 8.25 -1.20 -10.06
N VAL A 23 7.16 -1.12 -10.85
CA VAL A 23 5.80 -1.42 -10.38
C VAL A 23 5.68 -2.88 -9.94
N GLN A 24 6.32 -3.82 -10.63
CA GLN A 24 6.33 -5.22 -10.21
C GLN A 24 7.08 -5.42 -8.88
N HIS A 25 8.18 -4.70 -8.67
CA HIS A 25 8.88 -4.70 -7.39
C HIS A 25 8.02 -4.12 -6.26
N ALA A 26 7.31 -3.02 -6.51
CA ALA A 26 6.35 -2.46 -5.56
C ALA A 26 5.26 -3.46 -5.19
N ARG A 27 4.73 -4.24 -6.16
CA ARG A 27 3.72 -5.29 -5.90
C ARG A 27 4.26 -6.36 -4.96
N VAL A 28 5.50 -6.81 -5.17
CA VAL A 28 6.15 -7.77 -4.26
C VAL A 28 6.27 -7.18 -2.85
N MET A 29 6.69 -5.92 -2.73
CA MET A 29 6.78 -5.25 -1.43
C MET A 29 5.43 -5.12 -0.72
N PHE A 30 4.39 -4.73 -1.47
CA PHE A 30 3.02 -4.68 -0.97
C PHE A 30 2.57 -6.06 -0.42
N ARG A 31 2.79 -7.12 -1.19
CA ARG A 31 2.41 -8.49 -0.78
C ARG A 31 3.15 -8.91 0.48
N LEU A 32 4.44 -8.60 0.60
CA LEU A 32 5.24 -8.93 1.79
C LEU A 32 4.75 -8.19 3.04
N GLU A 33 4.37 -6.91 2.92
CA GLU A 33 3.78 -6.15 4.03
C GLU A 33 2.39 -6.68 4.42
N ALA A 34 1.56 -7.02 3.44
CA ALA A 34 0.26 -7.65 3.69
C ALA A 34 0.41 -8.99 4.45
N LEU A 35 1.41 -9.79 4.06
CA LEU A 35 1.72 -11.05 4.74
C LEU A 35 2.21 -10.87 6.17
N ASP A 36 2.98 -9.81 6.46
CA ASP A 36 3.40 -9.50 7.83
C ASP A 36 2.18 -9.24 8.74
N GLY A 37 1.22 -8.46 8.25
CA GLY A 37 -0.05 -8.22 8.95
C GLY A 37 -0.86 -9.51 9.20
N ILE A 38 -0.96 -10.38 8.19
CA ILE A 38 -1.64 -11.68 8.30
C ILE A 38 -0.92 -12.59 9.30
N ALA A 39 0.40 -12.71 9.21
CA ALA A 39 1.19 -13.54 10.11
C ALA A 39 1.02 -13.09 11.56
N ARG A 40 1.10 -11.78 11.83
CA ARG A 40 0.89 -11.21 13.16
C ARG A 40 -0.51 -11.47 13.69
N GLN A 41 -1.54 -11.34 12.85
CA GLN A 41 -2.92 -11.67 13.23
C GLN A 41 -3.09 -13.15 13.57
N THR A 42 -2.55 -14.04 12.73
CA THR A 42 -2.56 -15.49 12.95
C THR A 42 -1.87 -15.86 14.26
N VAL A 43 -0.69 -15.30 14.51
CA VAL A 43 0.05 -15.51 15.77
C VAL A 43 -0.77 -15.04 16.96
N ASN A 44 -1.37 -13.85 16.89
CA ASN A 44 -2.22 -13.34 17.97
C ASN A 44 -3.38 -14.28 18.27
N VAL A 45 -4.07 -14.82 17.25
CA VAL A 45 -5.14 -15.81 17.45
C VAL A 45 -4.60 -17.10 18.07
N LEU A 46 -3.50 -17.64 17.54
CA LEU A 46 -2.96 -18.92 17.98
C LEU A 46 -2.31 -18.87 19.37
N ARG A 47 -1.74 -17.73 19.79
CA ARG A 47 -1.17 -17.54 21.14
C ARG A 47 -2.17 -17.83 22.26
N HIS A 48 -3.47 -17.71 21.99
CA HIS A 48 -4.52 -18.04 22.97
C HIS A 48 -4.71 -19.56 23.17
N SER A 49 -4.25 -20.40 22.25
CA SER A 49 -4.47 -21.85 22.28
C SER A 49 -3.17 -22.69 22.33
N ARG A 50 -2.03 -22.15 21.87
CA ARG A 50 -0.73 -22.82 21.87
C ARG A 50 0.44 -21.84 21.78
N PRO A 51 1.65 -22.22 22.24
CA PRO A 51 2.85 -21.44 21.96
C PRO A 51 3.15 -21.45 20.45
N VAL A 52 3.28 -20.26 19.86
CA VAL A 52 3.65 -20.06 18.45
C VAL A 52 4.79 -19.04 18.39
N ASP A 53 5.79 -19.35 17.57
CA ASP A 53 6.85 -18.42 17.21
C ASP A 53 6.40 -17.58 16.01
N GLU A 54 6.40 -16.26 16.18
CA GLU A 54 5.99 -15.30 15.16
C GLU A 54 6.91 -15.32 13.93
N THR A 55 8.20 -15.52 14.15
CA THR A 55 9.19 -15.63 13.07
C THR A 55 8.93 -16.88 12.24
N GLU A 56 8.64 -18.00 12.89
CA GLU A 56 8.35 -19.27 12.21
C GLU A 56 7.02 -19.21 11.42
N ALA A 57 5.99 -18.56 11.98
CA ALA A 57 4.73 -18.35 11.26
C ALA A 57 4.93 -17.46 10.03
N TYR A 58 5.68 -16.37 10.15
CA TYR A 58 5.98 -15.47 9.04
C TYR A 58 6.79 -16.17 7.94
N LEU A 59 7.86 -16.89 8.30
CA LEU A 59 8.67 -17.65 7.34
C LEU A 59 7.88 -18.76 6.66
N ALA A 60 6.94 -19.40 7.37
CA ALA A 60 6.06 -20.40 6.80
C ALA A 60 5.11 -19.82 5.76
N TYR A 61 4.55 -18.62 6.00
CA TYR A 61 3.77 -17.92 4.99
C TYR A 61 4.63 -17.49 3.80
N GLN A 62 5.79 -16.87 4.03
CA GLN A 62 6.69 -16.45 2.96
C GLN A 62 7.05 -17.61 2.03
N THR A 63 7.44 -18.76 2.60
CA THR A 63 7.87 -19.93 1.83
C THR A 63 6.71 -20.54 1.05
N GLN A 64 5.56 -20.77 1.71
CA GLN A 64 4.40 -21.40 1.07
C GLN A 64 3.70 -20.50 0.05
N LEU A 65 3.81 -19.18 0.20
CA LEU A 65 3.17 -18.20 -0.67
C LEU A 65 4.12 -17.61 -1.71
N ARG A 66 5.38 -18.06 -1.73
CA ARG A 66 6.38 -17.63 -2.70
C ARG A 66 5.87 -17.78 -4.13
N ASP A 67 5.45 -18.97 -4.53
CA ASP A 67 4.99 -19.21 -5.90
C ASP A 67 3.57 -18.68 -6.13
N PRO A 68 2.57 -18.91 -5.25
CA PRO A 68 1.20 -18.41 -5.44
C PRO A 68 1.05 -16.89 -5.53
N LEU A 69 1.96 -16.13 -4.90
CA LEU A 69 1.99 -14.67 -4.89
C LEU A 69 3.22 -14.08 -5.61
N GLU A 70 3.98 -14.92 -6.33
CA GLU A 70 5.17 -14.51 -7.07
C GLU A 70 6.13 -13.64 -6.25
N LEU A 71 6.39 -14.01 -4.99
CA LEU A 71 7.26 -13.29 -4.07
C LEU A 71 8.72 -13.49 -4.49
N ARG A 72 9.11 -12.76 -5.54
CA ARG A 72 10.51 -12.69 -5.98
C ARG A 72 11.34 -12.27 -4.77
N HIS A 73 12.52 -12.88 -4.58
CA HIS A 73 13.45 -12.60 -3.47
C HIS A 73 13.17 -13.32 -2.13
N VAL A 74 12.12 -14.14 -2.03
CA VAL A 74 11.91 -15.02 -0.86
C VAL A 74 12.67 -16.34 -1.01
N ALA A 75 13.23 -16.87 0.07
CA ALA A 75 13.92 -18.17 0.05
C ALA A 75 12.97 -19.31 -0.36
N PRO A 76 13.43 -20.32 -1.13
CA PRO A 76 12.55 -21.36 -1.67
C PRO A 76 12.07 -22.35 -0.62
N ASP A 77 12.89 -22.59 0.41
CA ASP A 77 12.66 -23.64 1.40
C ASP A 77 12.87 -23.14 2.82
N MET A 78 12.14 -23.74 3.75
CA MET A 78 12.23 -23.52 5.19
C MET A 78 12.32 -24.85 5.92
N ARG A 79 13.33 -24.99 6.79
CA ARG A 79 13.62 -26.25 7.49
C ARG A 79 12.58 -26.65 8.56
N PHE A 80 11.89 -25.68 9.15
CA PHE A 80 11.01 -25.88 10.32
C PHE A 80 9.53 -25.59 10.04
N LEU A 81 9.08 -25.80 8.79
CA LEU A 81 7.70 -25.53 8.36
C LEU A 81 6.64 -26.19 9.27
N THR A 82 6.91 -27.41 9.75
CA THR A 82 5.99 -28.19 10.59
C THR A 82 5.76 -27.62 11.99
N VAL A 83 6.63 -26.73 12.46
CA VAL A 83 6.56 -26.11 13.80
C VAL A 83 5.82 -24.77 13.78
N SER A 84 5.59 -24.19 12.60
CA SER A 84 4.95 -22.88 12.43
C SER A 84 3.48 -22.82 12.86
N GLY A 85 2.79 -23.97 12.91
CA GLY A 85 1.36 -24.03 13.21
C GLY A 85 0.44 -23.51 12.10
N VAL A 86 0.99 -23.05 10.97
CA VAL A 86 0.22 -22.59 9.80
C VAL A 86 -0.39 -23.79 9.07
N THR A 87 -1.70 -23.77 8.85
CA THR A 87 -2.42 -24.84 8.14
C THR A 87 -2.62 -24.50 6.66
N SER A 88 -2.94 -25.50 5.83
CA SER A 88 -3.29 -25.25 4.42
C SER A 88 -4.47 -24.29 4.25
N GLY A 89 -5.47 -24.36 5.14
CA GLY A 89 -6.59 -23.41 5.14
C GLY A 89 -6.17 -21.98 5.52
N ASP A 90 -5.12 -21.81 6.32
CA ASP A 90 -4.55 -20.49 6.59
C ASP A 90 -3.82 -19.92 5.36
N VAL A 91 -3.13 -20.78 4.61
CA VAL A 91 -2.43 -20.42 3.38
C VAL A 91 -3.43 -19.98 2.30
N GLU A 92 -4.50 -20.74 2.07
CA GLU A 92 -5.53 -20.39 1.08
C GLU A 92 -6.22 -19.07 1.42
N ARG A 93 -6.56 -18.85 2.69
CA ARG A 93 -7.11 -17.57 3.15
C ARG A 93 -6.13 -16.43 2.94
N ALA A 94 -4.85 -16.63 3.27
CA ALA A 94 -3.83 -15.62 3.07
C ALA A 94 -3.69 -15.23 1.58
N ILE A 95 -3.73 -16.20 0.66
CA ILE A 95 -3.70 -15.92 -0.80
C ILE A 95 -4.88 -15.02 -1.19
N ALA A 96 -6.09 -15.40 -0.80
CA ALA A 96 -7.30 -14.66 -1.15
C ALA A 96 -7.25 -13.23 -0.57
N THR A 97 -6.85 -13.10 0.70
CA THR A 97 -6.74 -11.82 1.38
C THR A 97 -5.69 -10.92 0.73
N VAL A 98 -4.48 -11.41 0.43
CA VAL A 98 -3.44 -10.58 -0.20
C VAL A 98 -3.86 -10.13 -1.60
N ARG A 99 -4.46 -11.02 -2.41
CA ARG A 99 -4.94 -10.64 -3.76
C ARG A 99 -6.03 -9.60 -3.71
N GLN A 100 -6.97 -9.72 -2.76
CA GLN A 100 -8.01 -8.72 -2.56
C GLN A 100 -7.41 -7.38 -2.13
N GLN A 101 -6.52 -7.38 -1.14
CA GLN A 101 -5.83 -6.17 -0.68
C GLN A 101 -5.02 -5.52 -1.78
N GLU A 102 -4.33 -6.29 -2.62
CA GLU A 102 -3.56 -5.75 -3.75
C GLU A 102 -4.48 -5.11 -4.78
N THR A 103 -5.62 -5.73 -5.08
CA THR A 103 -6.61 -5.18 -6.02
C THR A 103 -7.16 -3.83 -5.55
N THR A 104 -7.41 -3.67 -4.24
CA THR A 104 -8.04 -2.45 -3.70
C THR A 104 -7.06 -1.41 -3.18
N GLY A 105 -5.86 -1.80 -2.78
CA GLY A 105 -4.95 -0.96 -1.99
C GLY A 105 -3.58 -0.73 -2.61
N PHE A 106 -3.23 -1.41 -3.71
CA PHE A 106 -1.90 -1.28 -4.30
C PHE A 106 -1.62 0.13 -4.86
N ALA A 107 -2.59 0.74 -5.53
CA ALA A 107 -2.44 2.10 -6.08
C ALA A 107 -2.15 3.12 -4.97
N ASP A 108 -2.96 3.10 -3.92
CA ASP A 108 -2.79 3.99 -2.75
C ASP A 108 -1.44 3.73 -2.05
N TYR A 109 -1.05 2.46 -1.90
CA TYR A 109 0.25 2.09 -1.33
C TYR A 109 1.41 2.68 -2.14
N LEU A 110 1.38 2.51 -3.46
CA LEU A 110 2.42 3.03 -4.35
C LEU A 110 2.52 4.55 -4.27
N ALA A 111 1.37 5.24 -4.25
CA ALA A 111 1.31 6.70 -4.23
C ALA A 111 1.74 7.31 -2.89
N THR A 112 1.45 6.66 -1.76
CA THR A 112 1.54 7.30 -0.43
C THR A 112 2.51 6.65 0.54
N ARG A 113 2.80 5.36 0.41
CA ARG A 113 3.56 4.59 1.42
C ARG A 113 4.92 4.15 0.91
N TRP A 114 5.02 3.76 -0.36
CA TRP A 114 6.26 3.23 -0.91
C TRP A 114 7.25 4.35 -1.28
N GLN A 115 8.14 4.69 -0.34
CA GLN A 115 9.11 5.79 -0.46
C GLN A 115 9.92 5.82 -1.77
N PRO A 116 10.39 4.68 -2.34
CA PRO A 116 11.19 4.72 -3.56
C PRO A 116 10.47 5.34 -4.77
N TRP A 117 9.14 5.31 -4.79
CA TRP A 117 8.36 5.96 -5.85
C TRP A 117 8.57 7.47 -5.91
N GLU A 118 8.66 8.13 -4.76
CA GLU A 118 8.84 9.59 -4.70
C GLU A 118 10.22 10.02 -5.21
N ALA A 119 11.25 9.20 -4.98
CA ALA A 119 12.59 9.42 -5.53
C ALA A 119 12.59 9.32 -7.07
N VAL A 120 11.91 8.30 -7.61
CA VAL A 120 11.77 8.12 -9.07
C VAL A 120 10.97 9.27 -9.68
N LEU A 121 9.82 9.61 -9.10
CA LEU A 121 8.94 10.68 -9.59
C LEU A 121 9.69 12.01 -9.77
N ARG A 122 10.54 12.37 -8.80
CA ARG A 122 11.35 13.59 -8.83
C ARG A 122 12.35 13.64 -9.99
N ARG A 123 12.81 12.48 -10.48
CA ARG A 123 13.77 12.40 -11.58
C ARG A 123 13.08 12.33 -12.95
N ILE A 124 12.04 11.52 -13.07
CA ILE A 124 11.37 11.28 -14.36
C ILE A 124 10.34 12.36 -14.70
N ALA A 125 9.77 13.04 -13.70
CA ALA A 125 8.75 14.07 -13.88
C ALA A 125 8.89 15.18 -12.82
N PRO A 126 10.02 15.93 -12.81
CA PRO A 126 10.30 16.94 -11.80
C PRO A 126 9.25 18.06 -11.73
N GLU A 127 8.70 18.47 -12.87
CA GLU A 127 7.65 19.50 -12.93
C GLU A 127 6.34 19.03 -12.30
N GLU A 128 5.93 17.79 -12.57
CA GLU A 128 4.75 17.18 -11.96
C GLU A 128 4.94 17.00 -10.45
N HIS A 129 6.14 16.63 -10.01
CA HIS A 129 6.48 16.54 -8.58
C HIS A 129 6.40 17.90 -7.90
N ALA A 130 6.96 18.96 -8.50
CA ALA A 130 6.90 20.30 -7.93
C ALA A 130 5.45 20.81 -7.83
N ALA A 131 4.66 20.65 -8.89
CA ALA A 131 3.24 21.00 -8.88
C ALA A 131 2.43 20.18 -7.86
N MET A 132 2.78 18.91 -7.66
CA MET A 132 2.19 18.06 -6.62
C MET A 132 2.48 18.61 -5.22
N ASP A 133 3.72 18.97 -4.93
CA ASP A 133 4.13 19.52 -3.63
C ASP A 133 3.43 20.86 -3.34
N ASP A 134 3.36 21.75 -4.34
CA ASP A 134 2.65 23.02 -4.22
C ASP A 134 1.16 22.78 -3.91
N ARG A 135 0.51 21.86 -4.63
CA ARG A 135 -0.88 21.47 -4.37
C ARG A 135 -1.08 20.90 -2.96
N LEU A 136 -0.14 20.09 -2.46
CA LEU A 136 -0.20 19.55 -1.11
C LEU A 136 -0.13 20.68 -0.06
N ILE A 137 0.74 21.67 -0.26
CA ILE A 137 0.86 22.83 0.62
C ILE A 137 -0.41 23.68 0.59
N ASP A 138 -0.90 23.99 -0.60
CA ASP A 138 -2.11 24.82 -0.78
C ASP A 138 -3.34 24.15 -0.13
N ALA A 139 -3.48 22.83 -0.27
CA ALA A 139 -4.59 22.08 0.32
C ALA A 139 -4.58 22.07 1.87
N MET A 140 -3.43 22.32 2.51
CA MET A 140 -3.36 22.48 3.97
C MET A 140 -3.93 23.81 4.47
N GLY A 141 -4.27 24.74 3.57
CA GLY A 141 -5.01 25.95 3.86
C GLY A 141 -6.52 25.68 3.97
N ASP A 142 -7.28 26.27 3.04
CA ASP A 142 -8.74 26.29 3.11
C ASP A 142 -9.38 24.90 2.98
N GLU A 143 -8.85 24.03 2.11
CA GLU A 143 -9.43 22.71 1.86
C GLU A 143 -9.40 21.83 3.11
N PHE A 144 -8.26 21.75 3.80
CA PHE A 144 -8.14 21.03 5.06
C PHE A 144 -9.14 21.55 6.10
N GLN A 145 -9.23 22.88 6.27
CA GLN A 145 -10.13 23.50 7.25
C GLN A 145 -11.60 23.23 6.91
N ILE A 146 -11.98 23.30 5.63
CA ILE A 146 -13.34 23.00 5.17
C ILE A 146 -13.69 21.54 5.49
N ARG A 147 -12.84 20.57 5.12
CA ARG A 147 -13.08 19.14 5.38
C ARG A 147 -13.12 18.84 6.89
N LEU A 148 -12.27 19.47 7.68
CA LEU A 148 -12.25 19.30 9.14
C LEU A 148 -13.53 19.83 9.79
N ASN A 149 -13.92 21.07 9.48
CA ASN A 149 -15.14 21.68 10.01
C ASN A 149 -16.38 20.87 9.61
N GLN A 150 -16.42 20.37 8.37
CA GLN A 150 -17.51 19.51 7.91
C GLN A 150 -17.62 18.22 8.73
N ARG A 151 -16.52 17.49 8.93
CA ARG A 151 -16.53 16.23 9.71
C ARG A 151 -16.90 16.44 11.18
N LEU A 152 -16.40 17.51 11.77
CA LEU A 152 -16.75 17.87 13.15
C LEU A 152 -18.23 18.22 13.27
N ALA A 153 -18.79 18.95 12.31
CA ALA A 153 -20.21 19.27 12.28
C ALA A 153 -21.07 18.01 12.11
N GLU A 154 -20.70 17.11 11.20
CA GLU A 154 -21.39 15.82 10.98
C GLU A 154 -21.38 14.94 12.24
N ALA A 155 -20.28 14.94 12.99
CA ALA A 155 -20.17 14.22 14.26
C ALA A 155 -20.75 14.98 15.46
N SER A 156 -21.23 16.22 15.28
CA SER A 156 -21.65 17.13 16.36
C SER A 156 -20.56 17.38 17.43
N LEU A 157 -19.29 17.40 16.99
CA LEU A 157 -18.09 17.59 17.81
C LEU A 157 -17.39 18.93 17.50
N ALA A 158 -18.12 19.92 16.99
CA ALA A 158 -17.56 21.23 16.68
C ALA A 158 -16.94 21.88 17.94
N GLY A 159 -15.65 22.24 17.85
CA GLY A 159 -14.88 22.82 18.96
C GLY A 159 -14.32 21.80 19.97
N ASP A 160 -14.45 20.50 19.70
CA ASP A 160 -13.79 19.45 20.49
C ASP A 160 -12.33 19.26 20.03
N ALA A 161 -11.40 19.68 20.89
CA ALA A 161 -9.96 19.63 20.61
C ALA A 161 -9.41 18.20 20.47
N ASP A 162 -10.03 17.21 21.11
CA ASP A 162 -9.62 15.81 21.01
C ASP A 162 -10.13 15.19 19.70
N ALA A 163 -11.35 15.56 19.29
CA ALA A 163 -11.88 15.20 17.97
C ALA A 163 -11.03 15.79 16.84
N GLU A 164 -10.65 17.07 16.95
CA GLU A 164 -9.74 17.74 15.99
C GLU A 164 -8.39 17.02 15.88
N ARG A 165 -7.77 16.67 17.02
CA ARG A 165 -6.49 15.95 17.05
C ARG A 165 -6.57 14.56 16.41
N THR A 166 -7.75 13.93 16.44
CA THR A 166 -7.97 12.60 15.86
C THR A 166 -8.29 12.67 14.37
N LEU A 167 -9.13 13.62 13.95
CA LEU A 167 -9.61 13.76 12.58
C LEU A 167 -8.61 14.46 11.66
N GLY A 168 -7.83 15.40 12.20
CA GLY A 168 -6.84 16.17 11.42
C GLY A 168 -5.89 15.28 10.61
N PRO A 169 -5.15 14.35 11.23
CA PRO A 169 -4.24 13.45 10.51
C PRO A 169 -4.94 12.58 9.46
N GLN A 170 -6.20 12.21 9.67
CA GLN A 170 -6.97 11.40 8.71
C GLN A 170 -7.28 12.22 7.45
N ILE A 171 -7.69 13.48 7.62
CA ILE A 171 -7.95 14.40 6.51
C ILE A 171 -6.66 14.70 5.74
N VAL A 172 -5.55 14.94 6.45
CA VAL A 172 -4.24 15.16 5.80
C VAL A 172 -3.85 13.96 4.94
N ASN A 173 -3.98 12.74 5.47
CA ASN A 173 -3.67 11.52 4.73
C ASN A 173 -4.59 11.31 3.52
N GLU A 174 -5.86 11.68 3.63
CA GLU A 174 -6.83 11.59 2.54
C GLU A 174 -6.53 12.58 1.41
N ILE A 175 -6.31 13.85 1.73
CA ILE A 175 -5.90 14.89 0.77
C ILE A 175 -4.60 14.46 0.08
N ALA A 176 -3.60 14.03 0.87
CA ALA A 176 -2.33 13.59 0.32
C ALA A 176 -2.51 12.39 -0.63
N ARG A 177 -3.35 11.44 -0.27
CA ARG A 177 -3.66 10.27 -1.10
C ARG A 177 -4.33 10.66 -2.41
N GLU A 178 -5.33 11.53 -2.37
CA GLU A 178 -6.03 11.99 -3.59
C GLU A 178 -5.06 12.66 -4.57
N ILE A 179 -4.27 13.61 -4.07
CA ILE A 179 -3.32 14.37 -4.90
C ILE A 179 -2.19 13.47 -5.42
N LYS A 180 -1.54 12.68 -4.55
CA LYS A 180 -0.43 11.81 -4.94
C LYS A 180 -0.87 10.70 -5.88
N SER A 181 -2.06 10.10 -5.67
CA SER A 181 -2.59 9.06 -6.57
C SER A 181 -2.91 9.60 -7.96
N GLU A 182 -3.46 10.82 -8.06
CA GLU A 182 -3.73 11.47 -9.35
C GLU A 182 -2.44 11.64 -10.17
N VAL A 183 -1.40 12.21 -9.55
CA VAL A 183 -0.10 12.45 -10.19
C VAL A 183 0.58 11.13 -10.56
N MET A 184 0.54 10.14 -9.67
CA MET A 184 1.08 8.81 -9.93
C MET A 184 0.43 8.16 -11.17
N HIS A 185 -0.90 8.17 -11.26
CA HIS A 185 -1.59 7.61 -12.42
C HIS A 185 -1.27 8.36 -13.71
N ARG A 186 -1.18 9.69 -13.66
CA ARG A 186 -0.83 10.52 -14.82
C ARG A 186 0.56 10.19 -15.33
N VAL A 187 1.57 10.15 -14.45
CA VAL A 187 2.95 9.87 -14.81
C VAL A 187 3.12 8.45 -15.34
N LEU A 188 2.51 7.45 -14.68
CA LEU A 188 2.56 6.07 -15.18
C LEU A 188 1.90 5.94 -16.56
N ARG A 189 0.75 6.59 -16.78
CA ARG A 189 0.07 6.58 -18.09
C ARG A 189 0.93 7.23 -19.18
N ALA A 190 1.61 8.34 -18.87
CA ALA A 190 2.53 8.98 -19.81
C ALA A 190 3.70 8.05 -20.22
N HIS A 191 4.05 7.08 -19.37
CA HIS A 191 5.04 6.04 -19.63
C HIS A 191 4.43 4.71 -20.11
N GLY A 192 3.16 4.70 -20.52
CA GLY A 192 2.48 3.52 -21.08
C GLY A 192 2.10 2.46 -20.05
N ILE A 193 2.05 2.81 -18.77
CA ILE A 193 1.70 1.89 -17.67
C ILE A 193 0.34 2.25 -17.12
N GLU A 194 -0.60 1.30 -17.19
CA GLU A 194 -1.90 1.42 -16.55
C GLU A 194 -1.97 0.51 -15.33
N LEU A 195 -2.18 1.10 -14.16
CA LEU A 195 -2.62 0.35 -12.99
C LEU A 195 -4.12 0.12 -13.16
N GLN A 196 -4.58 -1.11 -12.96
CA GLN A 196 -6.01 -1.39 -12.92
C GLN A 196 -6.66 -0.59 -11.79
N THR A 197 -7.30 0.52 -12.14
CA THR A 197 -8.20 1.24 -11.25
C THR A 197 -9.52 0.48 -11.25
N ILE A 198 -10.06 0.15 -10.07
CA ILE A 198 -11.45 -0.31 -9.99
C ILE A 198 -12.29 0.81 -10.58
N GLY A 199 -13.05 0.46 -11.62
CA GLY A 199 -13.86 1.40 -12.37
C GLY A 199 -14.71 2.26 -11.45
N GLN A 200 -14.75 3.55 -11.76
CA GLN A 200 -16.01 4.26 -11.60
C GLN A 200 -17.04 3.48 -12.42
N THR A 201 -17.84 2.66 -11.76
CA THR A 201 -19.03 2.09 -12.36
C THR A 201 -19.92 3.28 -12.70
N HIS A 202 -19.94 3.66 -13.98
CA HIS A 202 -20.94 4.55 -14.54
C HIS A 202 -22.31 4.03 -14.13
N HIS A 203 -22.95 4.71 -13.18
CA HIS A 203 -24.38 4.60 -12.96
C HIS A 203 -25.05 5.46 -14.03
N THR A 204 -25.11 4.94 -15.26
CA THR A 204 -25.95 5.50 -16.32
C THR A 204 -26.26 4.38 -17.30
N ASP A 205 -27.45 3.80 -17.13
CA ASP A 205 -28.36 3.38 -18.20
C ASP A 205 -29.30 2.29 -17.68
N LEU A 206 -30.38 2.75 -17.04
CA LEU A 206 -31.64 2.03 -16.94
C LEU A 206 -32.76 3.02 -17.26
N LEU A 207 -32.90 3.39 -18.53
CA LEU A 207 -34.16 3.82 -19.13
C LEU A 207 -34.14 3.56 -20.64
N SER A 208 -34.63 2.39 -21.04
CA SER A 208 -35.42 2.15 -22.27
C SER A 208 -36.10 0.80 -22.18
#